data_AF-A0A8C4UMF3-F1
#
_entry.id   AF-A0A8C4UMF3-F1
#
_cell.length_a   1.000
_cell.length_b   1.000
_cell.length_c   1.000
_cell.angle_alpha   90.00
_cell.angle_beta   90.00
_cell.angle_gamma   90.00
#
_symmetry.space_group_name_H-M   'P 1'
#
loop_
_entity.id
_entity.type
_entity.pdbx_description
1 polymer ?
#
loop_
_entity_poly.entity_id
_entity_poly.type
_entity_poly.pdbx_seq_one_letter_code
_entity_poly.pdbx_strand_id
1 'polypeptide(L)'
;ALLAASAVLHGICAGAEGFPVSPFQMLFVERIFCPKALKLMFVAFLVAYHQNKQLIGEKGLLPCKLYLQNVKKYFKGKINLDALSYAPTIIWFLDWSDMDSTLDYLSLFGLATSAFVLITGCANMVLMSALWVLYLSLVNLLETGFLGIFLCPLWTLSRLPQHTPPSSIVIWGFRWLIFRIMLGAGLIKIRGDRCWRELTCMDYHYETQPVPNPIAYFMHHSPWWFHRFETLVNHFIELVVPFFLFLGRRMCIIHGLLQILFQVSRS
;
A
#
# COMPACT_ATOMS: atom_id res chain seq x y z
N ALA A 1 1.80 -4.05 0.89
CA ALA A 1 0.61 -3.24 1.24
C ALA A 1 -0.56 -4.08 1.74
N LEU A 2 -1.03 -5.11 0.99
CA LEU A 2 -2.16 -5.96 1.41
C LEU A 2 -1.91 -6.77 2.69
N LEU A 3 -0.71 -7.31 2.93
CA LEU A 3 -0.37 -7.99 4.19
C LEU A 3 -0.45 -7.06 5.41
N ALA A 4 -0.05 -5.80 5.26
CA ALA A 4 -0.19 -4.79 6.31
C ALA A 4 -1.66 -4.41 6.50
N ALA A 5 -2.44 -4.27 5.42
CA ALA A 5 -3.87 -4.00 5.46
C ALA A 5 -4.71 -5.16 6.05
N SER A 6 -4.31 -6.41 5.80
CA SER A 6 -4.97 -7.61 6.31
C SER A 6 -4.69 -7.79 7.82
N ALA A 7 -3.46 -7.53 8.27
CA ALA A 7 -3.14 -7.46 9.69
C ALA A 7 -3.91 -6.33 10.39
N VAL A 8 -3.97 -5.14 9.78
CA VAL A 8 -4.80 -4.00 10.25
C VAL A 8 -6.25 -4.41 10.46
N LEU A 9 -6.81 -5.21 9.54
CA LEU A 9 -8.19 -5.63 9.61
C LEU A 9 -8.49 -6.55 10.81
N HIS A 10 -7.57 -7.45 11.15
CA HIS A 10 -7.72 -8.35 12.28
C HIS A 10 -7.81 -7.59 13.62
N GLY A 11 -7.11 -6.45 13.73
CA GLY A 11 -7.23 -5.52 14.86
C GLY A 11 -8.45 -4.60 14.77
N ILE A 12 -8.79 -4.10 13.59
CA ILE A 12 -9.90 -3.16 13.36
C ILE A 12 -11.28 -3.81 13.53
N CYS A 13 -11.42 -5.10 13.22
CA CYS A 13 -12.70 -5.81 13.30
C CYS A 13 -13.17 -6.11 14.72
N ALA A 14 -12.33 -5.92 15.75
CA ALA A 14 -12.69 -6.13 17.14
C ALA A 14 -13.63 -5.07 17.73
N GLY A 15 -13.79 -3.90 17.09
CA GLY A 15 -14.59 -2.77 17.60
C GLY A 15 -15.71 -2.38 16.63
N ALA A 16 -16.66 -3.28 16.42
CA ALA A 16 -17.85 -3.01 15.63
C ALA A 16 -19.10 -3.15 16.49
N GLU A 17 -19.23 -2.29 17.50
CA GLU A 17 -20.47 -1.74 18.08
C GLU A 17 -20.05 -0.44 18.79
N GLY A 18 -20.94 0.56 18.94
CA GLY A 18 -20.66 1.90 19.47
C GLY A 18 -20.21 1.99 20.94
N PHE A 19 -19.38 1.06 21.39
CA PHE A 19 -18.78 0.95 22.70
C PHE A 19 -17.33 1.47 22.68
N PRO A 20 -16.81 1.95 23.83
CA PRO A 20 -15.46 2.51 23.93
C PRO A 20 -14.41 1.57 23.33
N VAL A 21 -13.49 2.16 22.58
CA VAL A 21 -12.40 1.50 21.88
C VAL A 21 -11.73 0.50 22.82
N SER A 22 -11.80 -0.80 22.52
CA SER A 22 -11.31 -1.80 23.45
C SER A 22 -9.78 -1.68 23.61
N PRO A 23 -9.21 -1.96 24.80
CA PRO A 23 -7.76 -1.90 25.05
C PRO A 23 -6.91 -2.70 24.05
N PHE A 24 -7.52 -3.75 23.46
CA PHE A 24 -6.91 -4.60 22.46
C PHE A 24 -6.64 -3.89 21.13
N GLN A 25 -7.51 -2.96 20.72
CA GLN A 25 -7.33 -2.19 19.48
C GLN A 25 -6.20 -1.16 19.61
N MET A 26 -6.03 -0.57 20.79
CA MET A 26 -4.95 0.38 21.08
C MET A 26 -3.59 -0.31 21.08
N LEU A 27 -3.47 -1.45 21.77
CA LEU A 27 -2.26 -2.28 21.79
C LEU A 27 -1.85 -2.78 20.40
N PHE A 28 -2.82 -3.09 19.53
CA PHE A 28 -2.55 -3.59 18.19
C PHE A 28 -1.94 -2.52 17.26
N VAL A 29 -2.50 -1.32 17.27
CA VAL A 29 -2.04 -0.21 16.42
C VAL A 29 -0.61 0.22 16.77
N GLU A 30 -0.35 0.39 18.06
CA GLU A 30 0.95 0.89 18.53
C GLU A 30 2.05 -0.19 18.49
N ARG A 31 1.75 -1.42 18.91
CA ARG A 31 2.77 -2.46 19.10
C ARG A 31 3.04 -3.29 17.85
N ILE A 32 2.08 -3.34 16.92
CA ILE A 32 2.15 -4.21 15.75
C ILE A 32 2.11 -3.40 14.45
N PHE A 33 1.15 -2.48 14.28
CA PHE A 33 0.98 -1.81 13.00
C PHE A 33 2.05 -0.75 12.72
N CYS A 34 2.22 0.24 13.61
CA CYS A 34 3.16 1.34 13.41
C CYS A 34 4.62 0.86 13.19
N PRO A 35 5.17 -0.07 14.00
CA PRO A 35 6.53 -0.56 13.82
C PRO A 35 6.70 -1.41 12.54
N LYS A 36 5.67 -2.17 12.14
CA LYS A 36 5.71 -2.93 10.88
C LYS A 36 5.63 -2.02 9.67
N ALA A 37 4.75 -1.02 9.69
CA ALA A 37 4.65 -0.03 8.63
C ALA A 37 5.96 0.77 8.47
N LEU A 38 6.57 1.19 9.58
CA LEU A 38 7.87 1.87 9.59
C LEU A 38 9.00 1.00 9.02
N LYS A 39 9.07 -0.28 9.42
CA LYS A 39 10.03 -1.24 8.84
C LYS A 39 9.84 -1.40 7.35
N LEU A 40 8.60 -1.49 6.88
CA LEU A 40 8.29 -1.57 5.45
C LEU A 40 8.72 -0.31 4.71
N MET A 41 8.52 0.89 5.30
CA MET A 41 8.99 2.14 4.71
C MET A 41 10.52 2.20 4.65
N PHE A 42 11.21 1.78 5.71
CA PHE A 42 12.67 1.68 5.71
C PHE A 42 13.19 0.77 4.59
N VAL A 43 12.62 -0.44 4.46
CA VAL A 43 12.96 -1.37 3.38
C VAL A 43 12.62 -0.77 2.02
N ALA A 44 11.49 -0.09 1.88
CA ALA A 44 11.10 0.55 0.62
C ALA A 44 12.08 1.66 0.21
N PHE A 45 12.55 2.49 1.13
CA PHE A 45 13.58 3.50 0.84
C PHE A 45 14.95 2.87 0.54
N LEU A 46 15.30 1.76 1.18
CA LEU A 46 16.52 1.02 0.87
C LEU A 46 16.48 0.41 -0.54
N VAL A 47 15.33 -0.17 -0.92
CA VAL A 47 15.09 -0.68 -2.28
C VAL A 47 15.12 0.46 -3.28
N ALA A 48 14.46 1.59 -2.98
CA ALA A 48 14.47 2.78 -3.81
C ALA A 48 15.90 3.32 -4.03
N TYR A 49 16.74 3.37 -2.99
CA TYR A 49 18.14 3.79 -3.09
C TYR A 49 18.93 2.89 -4.06
N HIS A 50 18.70 1.58 -4.03
CA HIS A 50 19.43 0.64 -4.89
C HIS A 50 18.86 0.45 -6.29
N GLN A 51 17.55 0.67 -6.51
CA GLN A 51 16.85 0.36 -7.77
C GLN A 51 16.41 1.60 -8.57
N ASN A 52 16.14 2.73 -7.91
CA ASN A 52 15.58 3.89 -8.62
C ASN A 52 16.58 4.50 -9.60
N LYS A 53 17.87 4.45 -9.32
CA LYS A 53 18.90 4.96 -10.23
C LYS A 53 18.88 4.24 -11.59
N GLN A 54 18.69 2.93 -11.57
CA GLN A 54 18.62 2.09 -12.76
C GLN A 54 17.27 2.19 -13.47
N LEU A 55 16.19 2.51 -12.74
CA LEU A 55 14.86 2.59 -13.31
C LEU A 55 14.54 3.99 -13.86
N ILE A 56 14.73 5.04 -13.05
CA ILE A 56 14.26 6.41 -13.30
C ILE A 56 15.38 7.47 -13.31
N GLY A 57 16.64 7.07 -13.08
CA GLY A 57 17.81 7.93 -13.20
C GLY A 57 18.06 8.40 -14.64
N GLU A 58 19.13 9.17 -14.84
CA GLU A 58 19.43 9.80 -16.13
C GLU A 58 19.70 8.78 -17.25
N LYS A 59 20.29 7.64 -16.88
CA LYS A 59 20.54 6.50 -17.77
C LYS A 59 19.59 5.34 -17.49
N GLY A 60 18.48 5.60 -16.81
CA GLY A 60 17.50 4.59 -16.43
C GLY A 60 16.63 4.14 -17.60
N LEU A 61 15.87 3.06 -17.39
CA LEU A 61 14.90 2.54 -18.36
C LEU A 61 13.81 3.57 -18.72
N LEU A 62 13.41 4.41 -17.77
CA LEU A 62 12.41 5.44 -17.96
C LEU A 62 12.85 6.77 -17.30
N PRO A 63 13.70 7.57 -17.97
CA PRO A 63 14.32 8.74 -17.36
C PRO A 63 13.28 9.76 -16.88
N CYS A 64 13.28 10.03 -15.57
CA CYS A 64 12.32 10.94 -14.92
C CYS A 64 12.37 12.36 -15.52
N LYS A 65 13.58 12.82 -15.86
CA LYS A 65 13.84 14.12 -16.48
C LYS A 65 13.06 14.30 -17.79
N LEU A 66 13.03 13.28 -18.66
CA LEU A 66 12.29 13.32 -19.92
C LEU A 66 10.78 13.32 -19.68
N TYR A 67 10.30 12.54 -18.70
CA TYR A 67 8.89 12.52 -18.32
C TYR A 67 8.40 13.89 -17.84
N LEU A 68 9.11 14.52 -16.88
CA LEU A 68 8.76 15.85 -16.36
C LEU A 68 8.86 16.94 -17.42
N GLN A 69 9.85 16.86 -18.33
CA GLN A 69 9.94 17.76 -19.48
C GLN A 69 8.75 17.64 -20.43
N ASN A 70 8.29 16.41 -20.72
CA ASN A 70 7.13 16.17 -21.58
C ASN A 70 5.84 16.72 -20.93
N VAL A 71 5.65 16.50 -19.63
CA VAL A 71 4.52 17.09 -18.88
C VAL A 71 4.61 18.62 -18.89
N LYS A 72 5.78 19.20 -18.62
CA LYS A 72 6.01 20.65 -18.66
C LYS A 72 5.70 21.23 -20.03
N LYS A 73 6.08 20.54 -21.11
CA LYS A 73 5.79 20.95 -22.49
C LYS A 73 4.30 20.89 -22.81
N TYR A 74 3.59 19.87 -22.30
CA TYR A 74 2.14 19.74 -22.44
C TYR A 74 1.39 20.91 -21.78
N PHE A 75 1.85 21.38 -20.62
CA PHE A 75 1.27 22.50 -19.87
C PHE A 75 1.90 23.87 -20.19
N LYS A 76 2.48 24.05 -21.39
CA LYS A 76 3.03 25.34 -21.88
C LYS A 76 4.12 25.95 -20.98
N GLY A 77 4.93 25.13 -20.32
CA GLY A 77 6.16 25.58 -19.68
C GLY A 77 6.02 26.21 -18.29
N LYS A 78 4.80 26.49 -17.81
CA LYS A 78 4.57 26.98 -16.45
C LYS A 78 4.33 25.80 -15.51
N ILE A 79 4.97 25.85 -14.34
CA ILE A 79 4.68 24.97 -13.20
C ILE A 79 3.36 25.47 -12.60
N ASN A 80 2.26 25.18 -13.30
CA ASN A 80 0.91 25.53 -12.83
C ASN A 80 0.41 24.44 -11.87
N LEU A 81 -0.60 24.80 -11.06
CA LEU A 81 -1.32 23.86 -10.21
C LEU A 81 -1.85 22.66 -11.01
N ASP A 82 -2.18 22.84 -12.29
CA ASP A 82 -2.61 21.78 -13.20
C ASP A 82 -1.51 20.73 -13.45
N ALA A 83 -0.26 21.16 -13.61
CA ALA A 83 0.88 20.25 -13.81
C ALA A 83 1.23 19.49 -12.52
N LEU A 84 1.14 20.17 -11.37
CA LEU A 84 1.33 19.57 -10.05
C LEU A 84 0.20 18.58 -9.71
N SER A 85 -1.04 18.84 -10.16
CA SER A 85 -2.16 17.92 -9.98
C SER A 85 -1.99 16.63 -10.79
N TYR A 86 -1.34 16.73 -11.96
CA TYR A 86 -1.09 15.59 -12.84
C TYR A 86 0.09 14.73 -12.38
N ALA A 87 1.13 15.35 -11.84
CA ALA A 87 2.31 14.66 -11.30
C ALA A 87 2.74 15.29 -9.96
N PRO A 88 2.13 14.86 -8.84
CA PRO A 88 2.41 15.45 -7.53
C PRO A 88 3.74 14.95 -6.97
N THR A 89 4.85 15.56 -7.40
CA THR A 89 6.21 15.20 -6.95
C THR A 89 6.98 16.41 -6.46
N ILE A 90 7.81 16.24 -5.42
CA ILE A 90 8.71 17.30 -4.92
C ILE A 90 9.84 17.58 -5.93
N ILE A 91 10.12 16.62 -6.82
CA ILE A 91 11.15 16.68 -7.86
C ILE A 91 10.96 17.92 -8.76
N TRP A 92 9.73 18.44 -8.90
CA TRP A 92 9.48 19.72 -9.60
C TRP A 92 10.22 20.92 -9.02
N PHE A 93 10.49 20.93 -7.70
CA PHE A 93 11.13 22.02 -6.98
C PHE A 93 12.64 21.81 -6.75
N LEU A 94 13.16 20.63 -7.12
CA LEU A 94 14.58 20.28 -7.02
C LEU A 94 15.29 20.59 -8.34
N ASP A 95 16.62 20.65 -8.29
CA ASP A 95 17.42 20.85 -9.49
C ASP A 95 17.32 19.61 -10.41
N TRP A 96 17.17 19.85 -11.70
CA TRP A 96 17.08 18.82 -12.74
C TRP A 96 18.40 18.60 -13.46
N SER A 97 19.44 19.36 -13.10
CA SER A 97 20.79 19.24 -13.64
C SER A 97 21.32 17.81 -13.44
N ASP A 98 21.34 17.34 -12.18
CA ASP A 98 21.79 16.02 -11.75
C ASP A 98 20.66 15.22 -11.09
N MET A 99 19.89 14.48 -11.91
CA MET A 99 18.73 13.72 -11.42
C MET A 99 19.15 12.55 -10.52
N ASP A 100 20.26 11.89 -10.84
CA ASP A 100 20.75 10.73 -10.07
C ASP A 100 21.07 11.11 -8.62
N SER A 101 21.79 12.22 -8.43
CA SER A 101 22.11 12.73 -7.09
C SER A 101 20.86 13.15 -6.33
N THR A 102 19.91 13.79 -7.01
CA THR A 102 18.62 14.17 -6.40
C THR A 102 17.84 12.97 -5.88
N LEU A 103 17.81 11.86 -6.65
CA LEU A 103 17.17 10.61 -6.24
C LEU A 103 17.90 9.94 -5.07
N ASP A 104 19.24 9.95 -5.08
CA ASP A 104 20.07 9.43 -3.99
C ASP A 104 19.84 10.22 -2.69
N TYR A 105 19.78 11.56 -2.75
CA TYR A 105 19.48 12.40 -1.58
C TYR A 105 18.07 12.18 -1.04
N LEU A 106 17.05 12.11 -1.92
CA LEU A 106 15.66 11.87 -1.51
C LEU A 106 15.50 10.51 -0.81
N SER A 107 16.09 9.46 -1.38
CA SER A 107 16.01 8.11 -0.82
C SER A 107 16.82 7.98 0.48
N LEU A 108 18.01 8.57 0.56
CA LEU A 108 18.82 8.61 1.78
C LEU A 108 18.13 9.41 2.90
N PHE A 109 17.50 10.54 2.57
CA PHE A 109 16.76 11.34 3.55
C PHE A 109 15.53 10.58 4.09
N GLY A 110 14.80 9.86 3.23
CA GLY A 110 13.72 8.96 3.64
C GLY A 110 14.22 7.79 4.50
N LEU A 111 15.37 7.21 4.16
CA LEU A 111 16.00 6.13 4.93
C LEU A 111 16.46 6.61 6.31
N ALA A 112 17.12 7.77 6.40
CA ALA A 112 17.54 8.37 7.67
C ALA A 112 16.34 8.71 8.56
N THR A 113 15.31 9.33 7.98
CA THR A 113 14.08 9.70 8.72
C THR A 113 13.35 8.46 9.25
N SER A 114 13.22 7.41 8.43
CA SER A 114 12.55 6.17 8.85
C SER A 114 13.36 5.39 9.89
N ALA A 115 14.69 5.34 9.76
CA ALA A 115 15.58 4.75 10.77
C ALA A 115 15.50 5.51 12.11
N PHE A 116 15.50 6.84 12.07
CA PHE A 116 15.37 7.69 13.25
C PHE A 116 14.07 7.41 14.01
N VAL A 117 12.93 7.35 13.30
CA VAL A 117 11.63 7.04 13.92
C VAL A 117 11.60 5.63 14.49
N LEU A 118 12.25 4.67 13.82
CA LEU A 118 12.31 3.27 14.27
C LEU A 118 13.15 3.09 15.54
N ILE A 119 14.26 3.82 15.67
CA ILE A 119 15.16 3.76 16.83
C ILE A 119 14.56 4.52 18.03
N THR A 120 14.02 5.70 17.79
CA THR A 120 13.49 6.57 18.86
C THR A 120 12.11 6.14 19.33
N GLY A 121 11.32 5.46 18.47
CA GLY A 121 9.93 5.13 18.74
C GLY A 121 9.00 6.34 18.79
N CYS A 122 9.50 7.53 18.43
CA CYS A 122 8.77 8.78 18.42
C CYS A 122 8.08 8.98 17.07
N ALA A 123 6.99 8.26 16.83
CA ALA A 123 6.16 8.44 15.65
C ALA A 123 5.31 9.71 15.76
N ASN A 124 5.69 10.76 15.03
CA ASN A 124 4.93 12.01 14.92
C ASN A 124 4.25 12.10 13.55
N MET A 125 3.04 12.65 13.48
CA MET A 125 2.36 12.99 12.23
C MET A 125 3.25 13.74 11.24
N VAL A 126 4.07 14.68 11.70
CA VAL A 126 4.98 15.45 10.83
C VAL A 126 5.99 14.51 10.16
N LEU A 127 6.61 13.60 10.92
CA LEU A 127 7.57 12.64 10.40
C LEU A 127 6.90 11.62 9.47
N MET A 128 5.69 11.17 9.80
CA MET A 128 4.90 10.29 8.93
C MET A 128 4.47 11.00 7.64
N SER A 129 4.10 12.28 7.71
CA SER A 129 3.76 13.09 6.54
C SER A 129 4.98 13.35 5.67
N ALA A 130 6.15 13.59 6.27
CA ALA A 130 7.41 13.76 5.56
C ALA A 130 7.78 12.47 4.82
N LEU A 131 7.74 11.32 5.51
CA LEU A 131 7.97 10.01 4.90
C LEU A 131 6.98 9.72 3.77
N TRP A 132 5.71 10.06 3.96
CA TRP A 132 4.69 9.91 2.92
C TRP A 132 4.96 10.80 1.72
N VAL A 133 5.26 12.09 1.92
CA VAL A 133 5.56 13.05 0.86
C VAL A 133 6.83 12.67 0.09
N LEU A 134 7.87 12.19 0.78
CA LEU A 134 9.08 11.65 0.16
C LEU A 134 8.77 10.40 -0.66
N TYR A 135 7.99 9.46 -0.11
CA TYR A 135 7.62 8.25 -0.84
C TYR A 135 6.73 8.56 -2.05
N LEU A 136 5.76 9.48 -1.90
CA LEU A 136 4.90 9.98 -2.98
C LEU A 136 5.72 10.58 -4.13
N SER A 137 6.80 11.29 -3.80
CA SER A 137 7.69 11.89 -4.79
C SER A 137 8.43 10.86 -5.64
N LEU A 138 8.68 9.66 -5.11
CA LEU A 138 9.38 8.56 -5.78
C LEU A 138 8.42 7.59 -6.47
N VAL A 139 7.28 7.30 -5.83
CA VAL A 139 6.28 6.33 -6.27
C VAL A 139 4.90 6.95 -6.07
N ASN A 140 4.16 7.19 -7.16
CA ASN A 140 2.82 7.80 -7.18
C ASN A 140 1.72 6.89 -6.57
N LEU A 141 1.89 6.40 -5.33
CA LEU A 141 0.91 5.61 -4.59
C LEU A 141 0.29 6.46 -3.47
N LEU A 142 -0.83 7.12 -3.79
CA LEU A 142 -1.41 8.21 -3.00
C LEU A 142 -2.08 7.80 -1.68
N GLU A 143 -2.80 6.67 -1.64
CA GLU A 143 -3.93 6.60 -0.70
C GLU A 143 -3.62 5.93 0.65
N THR A 144 -2.80 4.88 0.67
CA THR A 144 -2.47 4.12 1.89
C THR A 144 -1.56 4.88 2.85
N GLY A 145 -0.62 5.66 2.32
CA GLY A 145 0.27 6.50 3.13
C GLY A 145 -0.44 7.73 3.71
N PHE A 146 -1.33 8.35 2.95
CA PHE A 146 -2.14 9.49 3.41
C PHE A 146 -3.03 9.11 4.61
N LEU A 147 -3.72 7.97 4.52
CA LEU A 147 -4.54 7.47 5.63
C LEU A 147 -3.70 7.03 6.84
N GLY A 148 -2.46 6.60 6.61
CA GLY A 148 -1.49 6.26 7.67
C GLY A 148 -1.06 7.46 8.51
N ILE A 149 -1.06 8.67 7.94
CA ILE A 149 -0.71 9.91 8.66
C ILE A 149 -1.68 10.17 9.81
N PHE A 150 -2.99 10.04 9.57
CA PHE A 150 -4.01 10.31 10.58
C PHE A 150 -4.09 9.26 11.69
N LEU A 151 -3.34 8.17 11.57
CA LEU A 151 -3.25 7.15 12.62
C LEU A 151 -2.26 7.54 13.73
N CYS A 152 -1.44 8.58 13.52
CA CYS A 152 -0.46 9.07 14.50
C CYS A 152 -0.95 10.37 15.18
N PRO A 153 -0.52 10.67 16.42
CA PRO A 153 -0.85 11.91 17.10
C PRO A 153 -0.16 13.13 16.46
N LEU A 154 -0.87 14.27 16.47
CA LEU A 154 -0.56 15.49 15.72
C LEU A 154 0.72 16.22 16.15
N TRP A 155 1.02 16.29 17.45
CA TRP A 155 1.98 17.29 17.97
C TRP A 155 2.97 16.75 19.01
N THR A 156 2.80 15.51 19.48
CA THR A 156 3.58 15.00 20.62
C THR A 156 4.74 14.13 20.14
N LEU A 157 5.98 14.55 20.42
CA LEU A 157 7.22 13.76 20.25
C LEU A 157 7.41 12.69 21.35
N SER A 158 6.32 12.30 22.03
CA SER A 158 6.34 11.22 23.00
C SER A 158 6.20 9.89 22.28
N ARG A 159 6.71 8.81 22.88
CA ARG A 159 6.16 7.48 22.60
C ARG A 159 4.64 7.58 22.66
N LEU A 160 3.97 7.01 21.66
CA LEU A 160 2.51 6.95 21.56
C LEU A 160 1.94 6.69 22.97
N PRO A 161 1.10 7.60 23.52
CA PRO A 161 0.51 7.35 24.81
C PRO A 161 -0.42 6.15 24.69
N GLN A 162 -0.25 5.14 25.55
CA GLN A 162 -1.02 3.89 25.61
C GLN A 162 -2.55 4.08 25.67
N HIS A 163 -3.02 5.30 25.91
CA HIS A 163 -4.41 5.66 26.17
C HIS A 163 -5.04 6.61 25.15
N THR A 164 -4.44 6.84 23.98
CA THR A 164 -5.10 7.63 22.92
C THR A 164 -5.92 6.71 21.99
N PRO A 165 -7.27 6.79 22.01
CA PRO A 165 -8.08 5.99 21.10
C PRO A 165 -7.81 6.43 19.64
N PRO A 166 -7.52 5.50 18.71
CA PRO A 166 -7.46 5.83 17.28
C PRO A 166 -8.80 6.40 16.82
N SER A 167 -8.77 7.45 16.00
CA SER A 167 -9.99 8.12 15.56
C SER A 167 -10.87 7.16 14.72
N SER A 168 -12.16 7.12 15.04
CA SER A 168 -13.12 6.24 14.34
C SER A 168 -13.20 6.56 12.85
N ILE A 169 -12.97 7.82 12.47
CA ILE A 169 -12.92 8.28 11.07
C ILE A 169 -11.81 7.57 10.31
N VAL A 170 -10.62 7.42 10.89
CA VAL A 170 -9.48 6.78 10.21
C VAL A 170 -9.70 5.28 10.09
N ILE A 171 -10.28 4.65 11.12
CA ILE A 171 -10.67 3.23 11.07
C ILE A 171 -11.66 2.98 9.92
N TRP A 172 -12.69 3.82 9.80
CA TRP A 172 -13.64 3.74 8.68
C TRP A 172 -13.00 4.07 7.33
N GLY A 173 -12.04 5.01 7.30
CA GLY A 173 -11.24 5.31 6.12
C GLY A 173 -10.44 4.09 5.62
N PHE A 174 -9.78 3.36 6.52
CA PHE A 174 -9.10 2.11 6.16
C PHE A 174 -10.06 1.00 5.71
N ARG A 175 -11.23 0.86 6.35
CA ARG A 175 -12.26 -0.10 5.91
C ARG A 175 -12.73 0.23 4.49
N TRP A 176 -13.03 1.50 4.22
CA TRP A 176 -13.45 1.97 2.91
C TRP A 176 -12.35 1.80 1.85
N LEU A 177 -11.10 2.10 2.20
CA LEU A 177 -9.94 1.90 1.33
C LEU A 177 -9.80 0.43 0.92
N ILE A 178 -9.81 -0.49 1.89
CA ILE A 178 -9.68 -1.92 1.63
C ILE A 178 -10.85 -2.42 0.78
N PHE A 179 -12.06 -1.97 1.09
CA PHE A 179 -13.25 -2.25 0.28
C PHE A 179 -13.04 -1.85 -1.18
N ARG A 180 -12.65 -0.60 -1.44
CA ARG A 180 -12.44 -0.09 -2.81
C ARG A 180 -11.31 -0.80 -3.54
N ILE A 181 -10.19 -1.08 -2.87
CA ILE A 181 -9.04 -1.75 -3.49
C ILE A 181 -9.41 -3.18 -3.91
N MET A 182 -10.05 -3.94 -3.02
CA MET A 182 -10.42 -5.34 -3.30
C MET A 182 -11.50 -5.42 -4.39
N LEU A 183 -12.56 -4.61 -4.25
CA LEU A 183 -13.64 -4.58 -5.23
C LEU A 183 -13.15 -4.05 -6.58
N GLY A 184 -12.27 -3.04 -6.58
CA GLY A 184 -11.60 -2.54 -7.78
C GLY A 184 -10.77 -3.61 -8.48
N ALA A 185 -9.98 -4.39 -7.74
CA ALA A 185 -9.18 -5.48 -8.30
C ALA A 185 -10.06 -6.54 -8.98
N GLY A 186 -11.16 -6.95 -8.34
CA GLY A 186 -12.10 -7.92 -8.91
C GLY A 186 -12.84 -7.39 -10.13
N LEU A 187 -13.31 -6.14 -10.11
CA LEU A 187 -14.00 -5.53 -11.25
C LEU A 187 -13.09 -5.35 -12.46
N ILE A 188 -11.82 -5.00 -12.25
CA ILE A 188 -10.84 -4.88 -13.32
C ILE A 188 -10.62 -6.24 -14.00
N LYS A 189 -10.59 -7.35 -13.25
CA LYS A 189 -10.46 -8.70 -13.82
C LYS A 189 -11.64 -9.08 -14.69
N ILE A 190 -12.87 -8.87 -14.19
CA ILE A 190 -14.09 -9.17 -14.98
C ILE A 190 -14.16 -8.33 -16.25
N ARG A 191 -13.69 -7.07 -16.19
CA ARG A 191 -13.69 -6.16 -17.33
C ARG A 191 -12.52 -6.40 -18.29
N GLY A 192 -11.38 -6.86 -17.77
CA GLY A 192 -10.10 -6.85 -18.46
C GLY A 192 -10.01 -7.86 -19.60
N ASP A 193 -10.36 -9.12 -19.34
CA ASP A 193 -10.17 -10.18 -20.32
C ASP A 193 -11.21 -11.32 -20.19
N ARG A 194 -11.47 -12.04 -21.29
CA ARG A 194 -12.42 -13.15 -21.37
C ARG A 194 -12.01 -14.32 -20.49
N CYS A 195 -10.71 -14.56 -20.32
CA CYS A 195 -10.17 -15.66 -19.50
C CYS A 195 -10.65 -15.61 -18.04
N TRP A 196 -10.83 -14.42 -17.46
CA TRP A 196 -11.39 -14.26 -16.11
C TRP A 196 -12.88 -14.60 -16.06
N ARG A 197 -13.63 -14.29 -17.12
CA ARG A 197 -15.07 -14.56 -17.22
C ARG A 197 -15.35 -16.04 -17.52
N GLU A 198 -14.46 -16.68 -18.28
CA GLU A 198 -14.52 -18.11 -18.62
C GLU A 198 -13.85 -19.02 -17.57
N LEU A 199 -13.30 -18.43 -16.50
CA LEU A 199 -12.64 -19.12 -15.38
C LEU A 199 -11.37 -19.92 -15.75
N THR A 200 -10.74 -19.60 -16.88
CA THR A 200 -9.53 -20.27 -17.40
C THR A 200 -8.24 -19.51 -17.07
N CYS A 201 -8.33 -18.34 -16.43
CA CYS A 201 -7.16 -17.51 -16.19
C CYS A 201 -6.08 -18.21 -15.36
N MET A 202 -6.46 -19.06 -14.40
CA MET A 202 -5.49 -19.76 -13.56
C MET A 202 -4.68 -20.84 -14.30
N ASP A 203 -5.12 -21.29 -15.47
CA ASP A 203 -4.36 -22.25 -16.29
C ASP A 203 -3.00 -21.67 -16.71
N TYR A 204 -2.94 -20.34 -16.96
CA TYR A 204 -1.74 -19.63 -17.42
C TYR A 204 -1.15 -18.70 -16.36
N HIS A 205 -1.87 -18.43 -15.27
CA HIS A 205 -1.45 -17.45 -14.27
C HIS A 205 -0.19 -17.88 -13.53
N TYR A 206 0.02 -19.17 -13.32
CA TYR A 206 1.20 -19.70 -12.63
C TYR A 206 2.50 -19.50 -13.40
N GLU A 207 2.46 -19.45 -14.73
CA GLU A 207 3.63 -19.25 -15.58
C GLU A 207 4.04 -17.79 -15.69
N THR A 208 3.08 -16.87 -15.56
CA THR A 208 3.24 -15.44 -15.80
C THR A 208 3.42 -14.61 -14.53
N GLN A 209 3.53 -15.27 -13.37
CA GLN A 209 3.72 -14.59 -12.09
C GLN A 209 5.08 -13.88 -12.03
N PRO A 210 5.11 -12.56 -11.71
CA PRO A 210 6.36 -11.82 -11.60
C PRO A 210 7.20 -12.23 -10.39
N VAL A 211 6.58 -12.89 -9.40
CA VAL A 211 7.25 -13.40 -8.19
C VAL A 211 7.08 -14.93 -8.18
N PRO A 212 8.13 -15.70 -8.48
CA PRO A 212 8.02 -17.15 -8.56
C PRO A 212 7.82 -17.74 -7.16
N ASN A 213 6.74 -18.52 -7.00
CA ASN A 213 6.44 -19.26 -5.78
C ASN A 213 6.72 -20.76 -5.97
N PRO A 214 7.45 -21.44 -5.07
CA PRO A 214 7.62 -22.90 -5.14
C PRO A 214 6.30 -23.68 -5.18
N ILE A 215 5.25 -23.17 -4.55
CA ILE A 215 3.91 -23.79 -4.52
C ILE A 215 3.21 -23.65 -5.89
N ALA A 216 3.51 -22.59 -6.65
CA ALA A 216 2.94 -22.36 -7.98
C ALA A 216 3.24 -23.52 -8.94
N TYR A 217 4.42 -24.12 -8.83
CA TYR A 217 4.78 -25.29 -9.65
C TYR A 217 3.84 -26.48 -9.40
N PHE A 218 3.56 -26.79 -8.13
CA PHE A 218 2.66 -27.89 -7.78
C PHE A 218 1.21 -27.58 -8.17
N MET A 219 0.78 -26.34 -7.94
CA MET A 219 -0.59 -25.91 -8.25
C MET A 219 -0.84 -25.89 -9.76
N HIS A 220 0.15 -25.53 -10.58
CA HIS A 220 0.03 -25.57 -12.04
C HIS A 220 -0.31 -26.97 -12.57
N HIS A 221 0.23 -28.03 -11.95
CA HIS A 221 -0.04 -29.43 -12.34
C HIS A 221 -1.38 -29.98 -11.82
N SER A 222 -2.18 -29.16 -11.14
CA SER A 222 -3.50 -29.55 -10.67
C SER A 222 -4.50 -29.66 -11.84
N PRO A 223 -5.60 -30.43 -11.67
CA PRO A 223 -6.56 -30.65 -12.75
C PRO A 223 -7.34 -29.37 -13.10
N TRP A 224 -7.79 -29.24 -14.36
CA TRP A 224 -8.50 -28.06 -14.88
C TRP A 224 -9.71 -27.59 -14.06
N TRP A 225 -10.43 -28.52 -13.40
CA TRP A 225 -11.59 -28.16 -12.57
C TRP A 225 -11.16 -27.42 -11.30
N PHE A 226 -9.95 -27.70 -10.80
CA PHE A 226 -9.36 -27.02 -9.65
C PHE A 226 -8.96 -25.59 -10.00
N HIS A 227 -8.37 -25.37 -11.18
CA HIS A 227 -8.06 -24.03 -11.70
C HIS A 227 -9.31 -23.16 -11.88
N ARG A 228 -10.41 -23.74 -12.36
CA ARG A 228 -11.71 -23.04 -12.44
C ARG A 228 -12.26 -22.69 -11.06
N PHE A 229 -12.18 -23.64 -10.12
CA PHE A 229 -12.60 -23.41 -8.74
C PHE A 229 -11.78 -22.29 -8.10
N GLU A 230 -10.46 -22.28 -8.27
CA GLU A 230 -9.59 -21.23 -7.76
C GLU A 230 -9.93 -19.86 -8.35
N THR A 231 -10.17 -19.79 -9.66
CA THR A 231 -10.61 -18.54 -10.32
C THR A 231 -11.93 -18.06 -9.75
N LEU A 232 -12.86 -18.97 -9.42
CA LEU A 232 -14.15 -18.63 -8.81
C LEU A 232 -13.98 -18.14 -7.36
N VAL A 233 -13.16 -18.82 -6.55
CA VAL A 233 -12.84 -18.40 -5.17
C VAL A 233 -12.19 -17.02 -5.17
N ASN A 234 -11.31 -16.76 -6.13
CA ASN A 234 -10.67 -15.46 -6.32
C ASN A 234 -11.70 -14.34 -6.60
N HIS A 235 -12.64 -14.57 -7.51
CA HIS A 235 -13.75 -13.62 -7.72
C HIS A 235 -14.62 -13.44 -6.47
N PHE A 236 -14.91 -14.52 -5.74
CA PHE A 236 -15.68 -14.44 -4.50
C PHE A 236 -14.96 -13.60 -3.43
N ILE A 237 -13.66 -13.80 -3.24
CA ILE A 237 -12.86 -13.05 -2.25
C ILE A 237 -12.65 -11.59 -2.65
N GLU A 238 -12.58 -11.28 -3.94
CA GLU A 238 -12.37 -9.90 -4.39
C GLU A 238 -13.68 -9.11 -4.53
N LEU A 239 -14.82 -9.78 -4.80
CA LEU A 239 -16.10 -9.10 -5.04
C LEU A 239 -17.08 -9.22 -3.89
N VAL A 240 -17.18 -10.37 -3.22
CA VAL A 240 -18.21 -10.63 -2.19
C VAL A 240 -17.66 -10.38 -0.79
N VAL A 241 -16.49 -10.93 -0.49
CA VAL A 241 -15.89 -10.82 0.84
C VAL A 241 -15.71 -9.37 1.31
N PRO A 242 -15.37 -8.36 0.47
CA PRO A 242 -15.22 -6.98 0.94
C PRO A 242 -16.48 -6.40 1.61
N PHE A 243 -17.68 -6.87 1.24
CA PHE A 243 -18.92 -6.44 1.89
C PHE A 243 -19.02 -6.89 3.35
N PHE A 244 -18.28 -7.93 3.75
CA PHE A 244 -18.24 -8.42 5.12
C PHE A 244 -17.62 -7.41 6.10
N LEU A 245 -16.91 -6.40 5.59
CA LEU A 245 -16.41 -5.27 6.38
C LEU A 245 -17.53 -4.45 7.02
N PHE A 246 -18.73 -4.45 6.43
CA PHE A 246 -19.87 -3.66 6.89
C PHE A 246 -20.89 -4.48 7.72
N LEU A 247 -20.77 -5.80 7.74
CA LEU A 247 -21.76 -6.74 8.32
C LEU A 247 -21.48 -7.13 9.79
N GLY A 248 -20.71 -6.32 10.52
CA GLY A 248 -20.43 -6.49 11.96
C GLY A 248 -19.19 -7.33 12.31
N ARG A 249 -18.89 -7.47 13.61
CA ARG A 249 -17.62 -8.01 14.13
C ARG A 249 -17.26 -9.42 13.62
N ARG A 250 -18.22 -10.35 13.63
CA ARG A 250 -17.97 -11.75 13.24
C ARG A 250 -17.59 -11.86 11.77
N MET A 251 -18.35 -11.19 10.90
CA MET A 251 -18.09 -11.17 9.45
C MET A 251 -16.77 -10.49 9.12
N CYS A 252 -16.40 -9.48 9.90
CA CYS A 252 -15.16 -8.75 9.76
C CYS A 252 -13.93 -9.63 10.13
N ILE A 253 -14.04 -10.50 11.16
CA ILE A 253 -13.01 -11.51 11.46
C ILE A 253 -12.90 -12.53 10.33
N ILE A 254 -14.03 -13.04 9.83
CA ILE A 254 -14.06 -13.96 8.68
C ILE A 254 -13.40 -13.33 7.46
N HIS A 255 -13.68 -12.05 7.18
CA HIS A 255 -12.99 -11.31 6.13
C HIS A 255 -11.48 -11.31 6.35
N GLY A 256 -11.01 -10.96 7.55
CA GLY A 256 -9.58 -10.96 7.86
C GLY A 256 -8.91 -12.31 7.59
N LEU A 257 -9.52 -13.41 8.06
CA LEU A 257 -9.02 -14.77 7.84
C LEU A 257 -8.99 -15.15 6.36
N LEU A 258 -10.08 -14.90 5.62
CA LEU A 258 -10.16 -15.18 4.18
C LEU A 258 -9.11 -14.39 3.40
N GLN A 259 -8.86 -13.12 3.76
CA GLN A 259 -7.83 -12.32 3.12
C GLN A 259 -6.42 -12.84 3.41
N ILE A 260 -6.12 -13.24 4.65
CA ILE A 260 -4.81 -13.81 4.99
C ILE A 260 -4.57 -15.10 4.18
N LEU A 261 -5.55 -16.01 4.15
CA LEU A 261 -5.46 -17.25 3.38
C LEU A 261 -5.24 -16.96 1.89
N PHE A 262 -5.94 -15.98 1.36
CA PHE A 262 -5.81 -15.57 -0.04
C PHE A 262 -4.45 -14.93 -0.37
N GLN A 263 -3.85 -14.18 0.57
CA GLN A 263 -2.50 -13.66 0.37
C GLN A 263 -1.48 -14.78 0.38
N VAL A 264 -1.62 -15.76 1.28
CA VAL A 264 -0.70 -16.91 1.38
C VAL A 264 -0.79 -17.80 0.15
N SER A 265 -1.98 -18.01 -0.42
CA SER A 265 -2.12 -18.80 -1.64
C SER A 265 -1.52 -18.12 -2.87
N ARG A 266 -1.36 -16.78 -2.84
CA ARG A 266 -0.78 -15.97 -3.93
C ARG A 266 0.69 -15.61 -3.77
N SER A 267 1.28 -15.84 -2.59
CA SER A 267 2.68 -15.52 -2.27
C SER A 267 3.54 -16.75 -2.46
#